data_AF-A0A7U2EVU7-F1
#
_entry.id   AF-A0A7U2EVU7-F1
#
_cell.length_a   1.000
_cell.length_b   1.000
_cell.length_c   1.000
_cell.angle_alpha   90.00
_cell.angle_beta   90.00
_cell.angle_gamma   90.00
#
_symmetry.space_group_name_H-M   'P 1'
#
loop_
_entity.id
_entity.type
_entity.pdbx_description
1 polymer ?
#
loop_
_entity_poly.entity_id
_entity_poly.type
_entity_poly.pdbx_seq_one_letter_code
_entity_poly.pdbx_strand_id
1 'polypeptide(L)'
;MVPYCSEICRARSLYQHKTHCEGLLQQLVERLGEILREIFYVFSERAYTLKISSIAKGSDVVMVSEGSNNLRVSNQALFPFPAEMLPDLSDRHAVLGVGRSEHALAYLHDFIAQMLKGMPVSRVEEAEFHMLRAPRAGVLRCADANGNRHVQDPQQHRVLQLVASVHGKRWILDPTGRTYGIPTQAMAAPNYVRRYTNLSLGQPNVYGFGYHKSKFQDCARVKGLGGLPYTVSFLAADHLQLGLDEWMLRSHLTPPEMLRLPEELFDAHLVSLRTCVHDMMSSIRTSSEYRQLVQDALNA
;
A
#
# COMPACT_ATOMS: atom_id res chain seq x y z
N MET A 1 -7.25 21.15 -33.32
CA MET A 1 -6.56 20.35 -34.36
C MET A 1 -5.31 21.12 -34.75
N VAL A 2 -4.11 20.52 -34.65
CA VAL A 2 -2.85 21.21 -35.01
C VAL A 2 -2.62 21.00 -36.52
N PRO A 3 -2.62 22.06 -37.36
CA PRO A 3 -2.35 21.92 -38.78
C PRO A 3 -0.85 21.64 -39.02
N TYR A 4 -0.55 20.73 -39.95
CA TYR A 4 0.82 20.36 -40.31
C TYR A 4 1.11 20.68 -41.78
N CYS A 5 2.33 21.12 -42.07
CA CYS A 5 2.80 21.44 -43.43
C CYS A 5 2.83 20.26 -44.40
N SER A 6 3.03 19.06 -43.89
CA SER A 6 3.11 17.83 -44.67
C SER A 6 2.87 16.61 -43.78
N GLU A 7 2.66 15.46 -44.41
CA GLU A 7 2.61 14.16 -43.73
C GLU A 7 3.90 13.85 -42.95
N ILE A 8 5.05 14.29 -43.46
CA ILE A 8 6.34 14.15 -42.77
C ILE A 8 6.37 15.02 -41.49
N CYS A 9 5.91 16.28 -41.58
CA CYS A 9 5.78 17.17 -40.42
C CYS A 9 4.87 16.54 -39.35
N ARG A 10 3.73 15.96 -39.77
CA ARG A 10 2.78 15.26 -38.89
C ARG A 10 3.39 14.03 -38.23
N ALA A 11 4.02 13.15 -39.00
CA ALA A 11 4.64 11.92 -38.50
C ALA A 11 5.76 12.21 -37.49
N ARG A 12 6.61 13.22 -37.76
CA ARG A 12 7.67 13.63 -36.83
C ARG A 12 7.11 14.20 -35.52
N SER A 13 6.08 15.05 -35.61
CA SER A 13 5.42 15.59 -34.42
C SER A 13 4.74 14.49 -33.59
N LEU A 14 4.08 13.53 -34.23
CA LEU A 14 3.50 12.37 -33.56
C LEU A 14 4.55 11.52 -32.84
N TYR A 15 5.71 11.28 -33.48
CA TYR A 15 6.81 10.53 -32.85
C TYR A 15 7.38 11.26 -31.62
N GLN A 16 7.61 12.57 -31.74
CA GLN A 16 8.10 13.40 -30.63
C GLN A 16 7.08 13.45 -29.49
N HIS A 17 5.81 13.67 -29.81
CA HIS A 17 4.72 13.69 -28.85
C HIS A 17 4.56 12.34 -28.15
N LYS A 18 4.65 11.22 -28.86
CA LYS A 18 4.59 9.88 -28.29
C LYS A 18 5.68 9.67 -27.25
N THR A 19 6.93 10.01 -27.59
CA THR A 19 8.06 9.87 -26.67
C THR A 19 7.88 10.72 -25.41
N HIS A 20 7.45 11.97 -25.60
CA HIS A 20 7.17 12.88 -24.48
C HIS A 20 6.02 12.39 -23.59
N CYS A 21 4.91 11.96 -24.20
CA CYS A 21 3.74 11.44 -23.49
C CYS A 21 4.07 10.16 -22.71
N GLU A 22 4.87 9.25 -23.29
CA GLU A 22 5.36 8.05 -22.61
C GLU A 22 6.24 8.41 -21.40
N GLY A 23 7.12 9.41 -21.52
CA GLY A 23 7.92 9.92 -20.41
C GLY A 23 7.07 10.50 -19.28
N LEU A 24 6.09 11.34 -19.63
CA LEU A 24 5.15 11.91 -18.65
C LEU A 24 4.35 10.82 -17.94
N LEU A 25 3.84 9.83 -18.66
CA LEU A 25 3.09 8.72 -18.05
C LEU A 25 3.97 7.89 -17.11
N GLN A 26 5.21 7.60 -17.49
CA GLN A 26 6.16 6.92 -16.62
C GLN A 26 6.36 7.71 -15.31
N GLN A 27 6.60 9.02 -15.39
CA GLN A 27 6.75 9.89 -14.23
C GLN A 27 5.50 9.90 -13.34
N LEU A 28 4.30 10.00 -13.91
CA LEU A 28 3.04 9.96 -13.15
C LEU A 28 2.89 8.62 -12.39
N VAL A 29 3.25 7.51 -13.03
CA VAL A 29 3.18 6.16 -12.43
C VAL A 29 4.20 6.01 -11.30
N GLU A 30 5.43 6.49 -11.49
CA GLU A 30 6.48 6.46 -10.46
C GLU A 30 6.10 7.26 -9.22
N ARG A 31 5.59 8.48 -9.43
CA ARG A 31 5.09 9.36 -8.37
C ARG A 31 3.87 8.81 -7.65
N LEU A 32 2.93 8.21 -8.39
CA LEU A 32 1.80 7.50 -7.81
C LEU A 32 2.29 6.38 -6.91
N GLY A 33 3.19 5.53 -7.40
CA GLY A 33 3.78 4.47 -6.58
C GLY A 33 4.45 5.01 -5.33
N GLU A 34 5.10 6.17 -5.41
CA GLU A 34 5.87 6.74 -4.31
C GLU A 34 4.95 7.22 -3.20
N ILE A 35 3.95 8.00 -3.58
CA ILE A 35 2.89 8.46 -2.68
C ILE A 35 2.20 7.26 -2.02
N LEU A 36 1.79 6.26 -2.81
CA LEU A 36 1.10 5.08 -2.26
C LEU A 36 1.96 4.33 -1.24
N ARG A 37 3.25 4.18 -1.50
CA ARG A 37 4.17 3.53 -0.56
C ARG A 37 4.32 4.33 0.73
N GLU A 38 4.60 5.62 0.65
CA GLU A 38 4.80 6.48 1.83
C GLU A 38 3.53 6.53 2.69
N ILE A 39 2.37 6.73 2.05
CA ILE A 39 1.07 6.75 2.74
C ILE A 39 0.72 5.39 3.33
N PHE A 40 1.01 4.30 2.62
CA PHE A 40 0.80 2.97 3.17
C PHE A 40 1.67 2.70 4.40
N TYR A 41 2.92 3.16 4.45
CA TYR A 41 3.75 2.97 5.64
C TYR A 41 3.25 3.77 6.84
N VAL A 42 2.80 5.01 6.65
CA VAL A 42 2.12 5.76 7.72
C VAL A 42 0.89 5.01 8.21
N PHE A 43 0.04 4.53 7.29
CA PHE A 43 -1.12 3.73 7.64
C PHE A 43 -0.74 2.48 8.42
N SER A 44 0.22 1.72 7.91
CA SER A 44 0.66 0.45 8.47
C SER A 44 1.21 0.63 9.89
N GLU A 45 2.01 1.67 10.11
CA GLU A 45 2.60 2.01 11.41
C GLU A 45 1.55 2.45 12.44
N ARG A 46 0.58 3.27 12.02
CA ARG A 46 -0.45 3.82 12.91
C ARG A 46 -1.59 2.85 13.20
N ALA A 47 -1.94 2.02 12.22
CA ALA A 47 -2.94 0.97 12.31
C ALA A 47 -2.29 -0.42 12.36
N TYR A 48 -1.23 -0.55 13.16
CA TYR A 48 -0.54 -1.83 13.31
C TYR A 48 -1.36 -2.76 14.23
N THR A 49 -1.75 -3.93 13.73
CA THR A 49 -2.68 -4.84 14.42
C THR A 49 -1.98 -5.92 15.25
N LEU A 50 -0.64 -5.98 15.20
CA LEU A 50 0.15 -7.00 15.88
C LEU A 50 0.96 -6.38 17.01
N LYS A 51 0.78 -6.88 18.24
CA LYS A 51 1.70 -6.57 19.32
C LYS A 51 3.04 -7.26 19.05
N ILE A 52 4.11 -6.49 18.93
CA ILE A 52 5.46 -7.04 18.78
C ILE A 52 6.04 -7.27 20.17
N SER A 53 6.56 -8.48 20.41
CA SER A 53 7.25 -8.85 21.66
C SER A 53 8.77 -8.77 21.53
N SER A 54 9.31 -9.12 20.37
CA SER A 54 10.73 -9.02 20.07
C SER A 54 10.96 -8.95 18.57
N ILE A 55 12.13 -8.43 18.19
CA ILE A 55 12.61 -8.39 16.81
C ILE A 55 14.02 -8.98 16.81
N ALA A 56 14.26 -9.96 15.94
CA ALA A 56 15.57 -10.55 15.71
C ALA A 56 15.99 -10.27 14.27
N LYS A 57 17.17 -9.67 14.09
CA LYS A 57 17.73 -9.36 12.76
C LYS A 57 18.82 -10.37 12.42
N GLY A 58 18.60 -11.11 11.33
CA GLY A 58 19.63 -11.91 10.67
C GLY A 58 20.39 -11.10 9.60
N SER A 59 21.18 -11.78 8.76
CA SER A 59 21.89 -11.13 7.65
C SER A 59 20.95 -10.51 6.63
N ASP A 60 19.90 -11.24 6.26
CA ASP A 60 19.02 -10.89 5.14
C ASP A 60 17.53 -10.84 5.51
N VAL A 61 17.19 -11.30 6.71
CA VAL A 61 15.80 -11.45 7.19
C VAL A 61 15.62 -10.82 8.57
N VAL A 62 14.51 -10.11 8.74
CA VAL A 62 14.04 -9.57 10.01
C VAL A 62 12.88 -10.43 10.51
N MET A 63 13.05 -11.06 11.66
CA MET A 63 12.01 -11.88 12.29
C MET A 63 11.33 -11.09 13.41
N VAL A 64 10.02 -10.94 13.30
CA VAL A 64 9.16 -10.28 14.28
C VAL A 64 8.42 -11.35 15.07
N SER A 65 8.59 -11.37 16.39
CA SER A 65 7.83 -12.26 17.27
C SER A 65 6.56 -11.57 17.74
N GLU A 66 5.42 -12.16 17.44
CA GLU A 66 4.12 -11.73 17.94
C GLU A 66 4.03 -11.96 19.46
N GLY A 67 3.62 -10.92 20.18
CA GLY A 67 3.24 -11.00 21.59
C GLY A 67 1.75 -11.33 21.76
N SER A 68 1.31 -11.53 23.00
CA SER A 68 -0.10 -11.82 23.27
C SER A 68 -1.01 -10.67 22.80
N ASN A 69 -1.81 -10.96 21.77
CA ASN A 69 -2.87 -10.10 21.22
C ASN A 69 -4.23 -10.39 21.87
N ASN A 70 -4.25 -10.87 23.13
CA ASN A 70 -5.49 -11.17 23.83
C ASN A 70 -6.25 -9.87 24.11
N LEU A 71 -7.24 -9.58 23.26
CA LEU A 71 -8.06 -8.37 23.34
C LEU A 71 -8.78 -8.23 24.68
N ARG A 72 -9.20 -9.35 25.29
CA ARG A 72 -9.88 -9.34 26.60
C ARG A 72 -8.97 -8.85 27.73
N VAL A 73 -7.65 -8.96 27.54
CA VAL A 73 -6.64 -8.51 28.50
C VAL A 73 -6.12 -7.12 28.13
N SER A 74 -5.81 -6.87 26.85
CA SER A 74 -5.23 -5.60 26.41
C SER A 74 -6.24 -4.48 26.24
N ASN A 75 -7.51 -4.82 25.98
CA ASN A 75 -8.54 -3.90 25.49
C ASN A 75 -8.08 -3.06 24.28
N GLN A 76 -7.23 -3.65 23.43
CA GLN A 76 -6.60 -2.98 22.29
C GLN A 76 -6.49 -3.90 21.07
N ALA A 77 -7.03 -3.46 19.94
CA ALA A 77 -6.92 -4.13 18.64
C ALA A 77 -5.79 -3.55 17.76
N LEU A 78 -5.37 -2.31 18.04
CA LEU A 78 -4.24 -1.63 17.41
C LEU A 78 -3.14 -1.40 18.45
N PHE A 79 -1.89 -1.65 18.04
CA PHE A 79 -0.71 -1.57 18.89
C PHE A 79 0.28 -0.54 18.37
N PRO A 80 1.07 0.10 19.25
CA PRO A 80 2.24 0.87 18.83
C PRO A 80 3.23 0.01 18.08
N PHE A 81 3.67 0.51 16.91
CA PHE A 81 4.78 -0.07 16.19
C PHE A 81 6.11 0.39 16.83
N PRO A 82 7.00 -0.52 17.25
CA PRO A 82 8.25 -0.19 17.92
C PRO A 82 9.34 0.22 16.92
N ALA A 83 9.19 1.41 16.32
CA ALA A 83 10.08 1.92 15.29
C ALA A 83 11.55 2.03 15.74
N GLU A 84 11.78 2.24 17.03
CA GLU A 84 13.10 2.32 17.68
C GLU A 84 13.89 1.01 17.60
N MET A 85 13.21 -0.14 17.49
CA MET A 85 13.84 -1.44 17.32
C MET A 85 14.31 -1.70 15.88
N LEU A 86 13.90 -0.85 14.93
CA LEU A 86 14.19 -0.93 13.50
C LEU A 86 14.72 0.43 12.99
N PRO A 87 15.98 0.78 13.31
CA PRO A 87 16.58 2.04 12.88
C PRO A 87 16.85 2.09 11.36
N ASP A 88 17.07 0.92 10.73
CA ASP A 88 17.17 0.83 9.28
C ASP A 88 15.78 0.95 8.63
N LEU A 89 15.62 1.95 7.75
CA LEU A 89 14.34 2.22 7.10
C LEU A 89 13.92 1.10 6.14
N SER A 90 14.87 0.40 5.50
CA SER A 90 14.51 -0.71 4.61
C SER A 90 13.93 -1.87 5.39
N ASP A 91 14.51 -2.20 6.53
CA ASP A 91 14.03 -3.25 7.43
C ASP A 91 12.68 -2.87 8.05
N ARG A 92 12.55 -1.60 8.46
CA ARG A 92 11.26 -1.05 8.94
C ARG A 92 10.16 -1.22 7.91
N HIS A 93 10.40 -0.80 6.67
CA HIS A 93 9.44 -0.92 5.57
C HIS A 93 9.13 -2.39 5.22
N ALA A 94 10.12 -3.28 5.28
CA ALA A 94 9.89 -4.71 5.08
C ALA A 94 8.95 -5.29 6.14
N VAL A 95 9.11 -4.90 7.41
CA VAL A 95 8.24 -5.31 8.52
C VAL A 95 6.85 -4.67 8.43
N LEU A 96 6.75 -3.39 8.04
CA LEU A 96 5.45 -2.75 7.84
C LEU A 96 4.67 -3.35 6.65
N GLY A 97 5.35 -4.00 5.69
CA GLY A 97 4.71 -4.62 4.53
C GLY A 97 4.38 -6.11 4.67
N VAL A 98 5.04 -6.86 5.57
CA VAL A 98 4.91 -8.33 5.61
C VAL A 98 3.48 -8.77 5.93
N GLY A 99 2.90 -9.58 5.04
CA GLY A 99 1.52 -10.07 5.18
C GLY A 99 0.47 -8.95 5.08
N ARG A 100 0.79 -7.81 4.47
CA ARG A 100 -0.13 -6.67 4.35
C ARG A 100 -0.30 -6.10 2.94
N SER A 101 0.10 -6.86 1.91
CA SER A 101 0.00 -6.44 0.51
C SER A 101 -1.44 -6.10 0.09
N GLU A 102 -2.41 -6.90 0.54
CA GLU A 102 -3.84 -6.67 0.30
C GLU A 102 -4.44 -5.53 1.15
N HIS A 103 -3.87 -5.23 2.31
CA HIS A 103 -4.29 -4.08 3.11
C HIS A 103 -4.00 -2.77 2.37
N ALA A 104 -2.88 -2.70 1.64
CA ALA A 104 -2.56 -1.55 0.82
C ALA A 104 -3.61 -1.34 -0.28
N LEU A 105 -4.06 -2.42 -0.93
CA LEU A 105 -5.07 -2.36 -1.99
C LEU A 105 -6.47 -2.03 -1.44
N ALA A 106 -6.85 -2.63 -0.31
CA ALA A 106 -8.17 -2.45 0.28
C ALA A 106 -8.36 -1.07 0.91
N TYR A 107 -7.46 -0.66 1.79
CA TYR A 107 -7.65 0.55 2.61
C TYR A 107 -7.24 1.84 1.89
N LEU A 108 -6.36 1.75 0.88
CA LEU A 108 -6.02 2.90 0.04
C LEU A 108 -6.83 2.97 -1.25
N HIS A 109 -7.82 2.09 -1.46
CA HIS A 109 -8.60 2.03 -2.71
C HIS A 109 -9.14 3.40 -3.14
N ASP A 110 -9.81 4.11 -2.23
CA ASP A 110 -10.47 5.38 -2.58
C ASP A 110 -9.45 6.48 -2.88
N PHE A 111 -8.32 6.46 -2.17
CA PHE A 111 -7.21 7.34 -2.46
C PHE A 111 -6.56 7.03 -3.83
N ILE A 112 -6.32 5.76 -4.14
CA ILE A 112 -5.84 5.30 -5.45
C ILE A 112 -6.81 5.77 -6.55
N ALA A 113 -8.11 5.56 -6.36
CA ALA A 113 -9.14 5.97 -7.31
C ALA A 113 -9.15 7.49 -7.54
N GLN A 114 -8.94 8.28 -6.49
CA GLN A 114 -8.79 9.74 -6.61
C GLN A 114 -7.54 10.13 -7.41
N MET A 115 -6.39 9.53 -7.11
CA MET A 115 -5.11 9.81 -7.78
C MET A 115 -5.13 9.49 -9.27
N LEU A 116 -5.84 8.43 -9.66
CA LEU A 116 -5.92 7.98 -11.06
C LEU A 116 -6.80 8.89 -11.94
N LYS A 117 -7.55 9.84 -11.36
CA LYS A 117 -8.40 10.75 -12.13
C LYS A 117 -7.56 11.56 -13.13
N GLY A 118 -7.96 11.47 -14.40
CA GLY A 118 -7.28 12.16 -15.50
C GLY A 118 -5.93 11.57 -15.90
N MET A 119 -5.51 10.42 -15.35
CA MET A 119 -4.37 9.67 -15.88
C MET A 119 -4.78 8.90 -17.15
N PRO A 120 -3.91 8.77 -18.17
CA PRO A 120 -4.21 8.03 -19.40
C PRO A 120 -4.08 6.51 -19.21
N VAL A 121 -4.82 5.97 -18.24
CA VAL A 121 -4.91 4.55 -17.88
C VAL A 121 -6.27 4.01 -18.34
N SER A 122 -6.26 2.94 -19.13
CA SER A 122 -7.49 2.31 -19.64
C SER A 122 -8.05 1.27 -18.68
N ARG A 123 -7.17 0.68 -17.85
CA ARG A 123 -7.56 -0.37 -16.91
C ARG A 123 -6.67 -0.38 -15.69
N VAL A 124 -7.30 -0.65 -14.56
CA VAL A 124 -6.69 -0.83 -13.25
C VAL A 124 -7.11 -2.20 -12.76
N GLU A 125 -6.15 -3.01 -12.36
CA GLU A 125 -6.37 -4.40 -11.92
C GLU A 125 -5.61 -4.63 -10.62
N GLU A 126 -6.09 -5.56 -9.81
CA GLU A 126 -5.36 -6.08 -8.66
C GLU A 126 -4.82 -7.45 -9.04
N ALA A 127 -3.53 -7.69 -8.84
CA ALA A 127 -2.88 -8.93 -9.24
C ALA A 127 -2.23 -9.62 -8.04
N GLU A 128 -2.36 -10.94 -7.96
CA GLU A 128 -1.71 -11.79 -6.98
C GLU A 128 -0.64 -12.64 -7.68
N PHE A 129 0.58 -12.57 -7.17
CA PHE A 129 1.74 -13.29 -7.70
C PHE A 129 2.31 -14.23 -6.65
N HIS A 130 2.76 -15.41 -7.09
CA HIS A 130 3.71 -16.21 -6.32
C HIS A 130 5.09 -15.58 -6.43
N MET A 131 5.73 -15.28 -5.31
CA MET A 131 7.03 -14.62 -5.27
C MET A 131 8.17 -15.63 -5.44
N LEU A 132 9.22 -15.22 -6.14
CA LEU A 132 10.40 -16.04 -6.41
C LEU A 132 11.30 -16.23 -5.18
N ARG A 133 11.34 -15.23 -4.30
CA ARG A 133 12.17 -15.22 -3.11
C ARG A 133 11.29 -15.17 -1.87
N ALA A 134 11.76 -15.75 -0.78
CA ALA A 134 11.17 -15.56 0.53
C ALA A 134 11.22 -14.08 0.94
N PRO A 135 10.27 -13.62 1.78
CA PRO A 135 10.27 -12.25 2.26
C PRO A 135 11.48 -11.97 3.17
N ARG A 136 12.02 -10.75 3.10
CA ARG A 136 13.04 -10.19 3.99
C ARG A 136 12.53 -9.88 5.40
N ALA A 137 11.23 -9.99 5.63
CA ALA A 137 10.64 -9.91 6.96
C ALA A 137 9.67 -11.06 7.15
N GLY A 138 9.66 -11.65 8.34
CA GLY A 138 8.76 -12.74 8.71
C GLY A 138 8.10 -12.47 10.05
N VAL A 139 6.84 -12.88 10.19
CA VAL A 139 6.11 -12.82 11.46
C VAL A 139 6.03 -14.22 12.06
N LEU A 140 6.69 -14.41 13.19
CA LEU A 140 6.58 -15.59 14.02
C LEU A 140 5.38 -15.42 14.95
N ARG A 141 4.32 -16.20 14.70
CA ARG A 141 3.07 -16.12 15.45
C ARG A 141 3.23 -16.60 16.89
N CYS A 142 2.29 -16.20 17.74
CA CYS A 142 2.13 -16.79 19.06
C CYS A 142 2.07 -18.33 18.96
N ALA A 143 2.58 -19.02 19.98
CA ALA A 143 2.52 -20.46 20.02
C ALA A 143 1.06 -20.94 20.02
N ASP A 144 0.77 -21.99 19.25
CA ASP A 144 -0.52 -22.67 19.28
C ASP A 144 -0.73 -23.44 20.60
N ALA A 145 -1.86 -24.14 20.73
CA ALA A 145 -2.17 -24.93 21.92
C ALA A 145 -1.13 -26.04 22.22
N ASN A 146 -0.33 -26.43 21.22
CA ASN A 146 0.72 -27.45 21.33
C ASN A 146 2.12 -26.84 21.56
N GLY A 147 2.22 -25.51 21.67
CA GLY A 147 3.50 -24.81 21.83
C GLY A 147 4.23 -24.54 20.50
N ASN A 148 3.64 -24.90 19.35
CA ASN A 148 4.27 -24.70 18.05
C ASN A 148 4.10 -23.26 17.58
N ARG A 149 5.17 -22.69 17.02
CA ARG A 149 5.14 -21.39 16.37
C ARG A 149 5.24 -21.57 14.87
N HIS A 150 4.33 -20.92 14.14
CA HIS A 150 4.35 -20.92 12.68
C HIS A 150 4.80 -19.55 12.17
N VAL A 151 5.68 -19.57 11.18
CA VAL A 151 6.01 -18.38 10.41
C VAL A 151 4.89 -18.18 9.40
N GLN A 152 4.29 -17.00 9.39
CA GLN A 152 3.42 -16.62 8.29
C GLN A 152 4.31 -16.34 7.08
N ASP A 153 4.28 -17.23 6.08
CA ASP A 153 5.00 -17.07 4.82
C ASP A 153 4.03 -16.61 3.72
N PRO A 154 3.92 -15.30 3.46
CA PRO A 154 3.04 -14.78 2.42
C PRO A 154 3.66 -14.97 1.03
N GLN A 155 3.99 -16.20 0.58
CA GLN A 155 4.54 -16.41 -0.77
C GLN A 155 3.63 -15.88 -1.89
N GLN A 156 2.36 -15.65 -1.58
CA GLN A 156 1.43 -14.89 -2.41
C GLN A 156 1.47 -13.41 -2.04
N HIS A 157 1.77 -12.57 -3.02
CA HIS A 157 1.91 -11.12 -2.86
C HIS A 157 0.97 -10.39 -3.81
N ARG A 158 0.31 -9.35 -3.31
CA ARG A 158 -0.69 -8.60 -4.09
C ARG A 158 -0.20 -7.21 -4.44
N VAL A 159 -0.46 -6.82 -5.69
CA VAL A 159 0.00 -5.56 -6.26
C VAL A 159 -1.08 -4.92 -7.13
N LEU A 160 -0.91 -3.64 -7.45
CA LEU A 160 -1.77 -2.92 -8.36
C LEU A 160 -1.15 -2.94 -9.78
N GLN A 161 -1.93 -3.27 -10.79
CA GLN A 161 -1.52 -3.25 -12.19
C GLN A 161 -2.24 -2.12 -12.94
N LEU A 162 -1.48 -1.26 -13.62
CA LEU A 162 -2.01 -0.19 -14.47
C LEU A 162 -1.74 -0.51 -15.94
N VAL A 163 -2.74 -0.30 -16.79
CA VAL A 163 -2.63 -0.47 -18.25
C VAL A 163 -2.83 0.88 -18.95
N ALA A 164 -1.85 1.34 -19.71
CA ALA A 164 -1.97 2.58 -20.50
C ALA A 164 -3.07 2.51 -21.55
N SER A 165 -3.74 3.63 -21.81
CA SER A 165 -4.75 3.73 -22.88
C SER A 165 -4.16 3.71 -24.30
N VAL A 166 -2.98 4.30 -24.50
CA VAL A 166 -2.49 4.61 -25.86
C VAL A 166 -1.69 3.47 -26.48
N HIS A 167 -0.96 2.69 -25.68
CA HIS A 167 -0.03 1.65 -26.18
C HIS A 167 -0.09 0.35 -25.36
N GLY A 168 -1.05 0.22 -24.42
CA GLY A 168 -1.22 -0.99 -23.63
C GLY A 168 -0.03 -1.41 -22.77
N LYS A 169 0.95 -0.51 -22.53
CA LYS A 169 2.06 -0.81 -21.60
C LYS A 169 1.47 -0.97 -20.22
N ARG A 170 2.10 -1.84 -19.45
CA ARG A 170 1.64 -2.22 -18.12
C ARG A 170 2.70 -1.89 -17.08
N TRP A 171 2.25 -1.39 -15.95
CA TRP A 171 3.08 -1.18 -14.78
C TRP A 171 2.50 -1.91 -13.58
N ILE A 172 3.39 -2.37 -12.72
CA ILE A 172 3.09 -2.90 -11.40
C ILE A 172 3.47 -1.82 -10.39
N LEU A 173 2.54 -1.47 -9.51
CA LEU A 173 2.76 -0.64 -8.34
C LEU A 173 2.68 -1.55 -7.12
N ASP A 174 3.76 -1.54 -6.35
CA ASP A 174 3.94 -2.43 -5.21
C ASP A 174 4.34 -1.60 -3.98
N PRO A 175 3.36 -1.05 -3.23
CA PRO A 175 3.64 -0.26 -2.04
C PRO A 175 4.34 -1.08 -0.94
N THR A 176 4.23 -2.41 -0.99
CA THR A 176 4.80 -3.35 -0.02
C THR A 176 6.03 -4.10 -0.52
N GLY A 177 6.57 -3.74 -1.69
CA GLY A 177 7.62 -4.52 -2.37
C GLY A 177 8.94 -4.63 -1.59
N ARG A 178 9.16 -3.74 -0.61
CA ARG A 178 10.33 -3.80 0.29
C ARG A 178 10.39 -5.08 1.10
N THR A 179 9.25 -5.70 1.38
CA THR A 179 9.16 -7.05 1.98
C THR A 179 9.91 -8.09 1.15
N TYR A 180 10.01 -7.93 -0.18
CA TYR A 180 10.75 -8.83 -1.07
C TYR A 180 12.09 -8.26 -1.56
N GLY A 181 12.56 -7.16 -0.95
CA GLY A 181 13.76 -6.46 -1.40
C GLY A 181 13.59 -5.74 -2.74
N ILE A 182 12.36 -5.50 -3.18
CA ILE A 182 12.09 -4.74 -4.41
C ILE A 182 12.35 -3.26 -4.12
N PRO A 183 13.32 -2.62 -4.80
CA PRO A 183 13.75 -1.28 -4.44
C PRO A 183 12.79 -0.19 -4.93
N THR A 184 12.09 -0.43 -6.04
CA THR A 184 11.21 0.54 -6.69
C THR A 184 9.75 0.24 -6.42
N GLN A 185 8.97 1.29 -6.17
CA GLN A 185 7.53 1.27 -5.92
C GLN A 185 6.70 1.01 -7.19
N ALA A 186 7.28 1.28 -8.36
CA ALA A 186 6.66 1.10 -9.65
C ALA A 186 7.67 0.43 -10.59
N MET A 187 7.18 -0.44 -11.47
CA MET A 187 8.01 -1.12 -12.46
C MET A 187 7.18 -1.52 -13.67
N ALA A 188 7.78 -1.51 -14.86
CA ALA A 188 7.16 -2.12 -16.03
C ALA A 188 6.84 -3.60 -15.74
N ALA A 189 5.61 -4.03 -16.00
CA ALA A 189 5.13 -5.36 -15.61
C ALA A 189 6.01 -6.53 -16.11
N PRO A 190 6.53 -6.53 -17.37
CA PRO A 190 7.44 -7.58 -17.82
C PRO A 190 8.73 -7.69 -16.98
N ASN A 191 9.24 -6.56 -16.49
CA ASN A 191 10.43 -6.53 -15.65
C ASN A 191 10.14 -7.04 -14.24
N TYR A 192 8.98 -6.69 -13.67
CA TYR A 192 8.54 -7.16 -12.36
C TYR A 192 8.36 -8.68 -12.36
N VAL A 193 7.57 -9.19 -13.31
CA VAL A 193 7.29 -10.62 -13.46
C VAL A 193 8.58 -11.42 -13.65
N ARG A 194 9.44 -11.02 -14.59
CA ARG A 194 10.69 -11.75 -14.86
C ARG A 194 11.64 -11.80 -13.67
N ARG A 195 11.67 -10.76 -12.82
CA ARG A 195 12.67 -10.63 -11.74
C ARG A 195 12.20 -11.19 -10.41
N TYR A 196 10.90 -11.11 -10.10
CA TYR A 196 10.41 -11.31 -8.74
C TYR A 196 9.33 -12.37 -8.59
N THR A 197 8.75 -12.88 -9.68
CA THR A 197 7.63 -13.82 -9.59
C THR A 197 8.05 -15.22 -10.04
N ASN A 198 7.40 -16.23 -9.46
CA ASN A 198 7.61 -17.63 -9.75
C ASN A 198 6.43 -18.17 -10.59
N LEU A 199 6.56 -18.08 -11.91
CA LEU A 199 5.53 -18.57 -12.84
C LEU A 199 5.43 -20.10 -12.89
N SER A 200 6.38 -20.84 -12.31
CA SER A 200 6.29 -22.31 -12.24
C SER A 200 5.24 -22.79 -11.24
N LEU A 201 4.88 -21.93 -10.26
CA LEU A 201 3.84 -22.22 -9.27
C LEU A 201 2.43 -21.83 -9.73
N GLY A 202 2.30 -21.15 -10.87
CA GLY A 202 1.01 -20.76 -11.44
C GLY A 202 1.06 -19.43 -12.19
N GLN A 203 0.01 -19.19 -12.98
CA GLN A 203 -0.24 -17.87 -13.55
C GLN A 203 -0.77 -16.92 -12.48
N PRO A 204 -0.53 -15.60 -12.60
CA PRO A 204 -1.06 -14.64 -11.65
C PRO A 204 -2.59 -14.62 -11.66
N ASN A 205 -3.19 -14.54 -10.48
CA ASN A 205 -4.62 -14.25 -10.36
C ASN A 205 -4.83 -12.76 -10.59
N VAL A 206 -5.77 -12.39 -11.46
CA VAL A 206 -6.08 -10.99 -11.78
C VAL A 206 -7.52 -10.71 -11.41
N TYR A 207 -7.72 -9.66 -10.62
CA TYR A 207 -9.00 -9.22 -10.10
C TYR A 207 -9.32 -7.80 -10.58
N GLY A 208 -10.60 -7.47 -10.61
CA GLY A 208 -11.04 -6.09 -10.83
C GLY A 208 -10.58 -5.16 -9.71
N PHE A 209 -10.32 -3.89 -10.06
CA PHE A 209 -10.02 -2.86 -9.07
C PHE A 209 -11.15 -2.72 -8.04
N GLY A 210 -10.82 -2.78 -6.75
CA GLY A 210 -11.78 -2.78 -5.65
C GLY A 210 -12.11 -4.17 -5.09
N TYR A 211 -11.55 -5.25 -5.65
CA TYR A 211 -11.78 -6.61 -5.15
C TYR A 211 -11.39 -6.76 -3.67
N HIS A 212 -10.18 -6.33 -3.29
CA HIS A 212 -9.73 -6.45 -1.90
C HIS A 212 -10.52 -5.55 -0.94
N LYS A 213 -10.92 -4.35 -1.39
CA LYS A 213 -11.80 -3.46 -0.62
C LYS A 213 -13.12 -4.17 -0.31
N SER A 214 -13.79 -4.71 -1.33
CA SER A 214 -15.07 -5.41 -1.15
C SER A 214 -14.94 -6.59 -0.20
N LYS A 215 -13.91 -7.42 -0.39
CA LYS A 215 -13.65 -8.58 0.48
C LYS A 215 -13.45 -8.16 1.94
N PHE A 216 -12.70 -7.09 2.18
CA PHE A 216 -12.48 -6.61 3.55
C PHE A 216 -13.71 -5.96 4.16
N GLN A 217 -14.55 -5.31 3.36
CA GLN A 217 -15.85 -4.82 3.82
C GLN A 217 -16.76 -5.97 4.26
N ASP A 218 -16.74 -7.10 3.56
CA ASP A 218 -17.48 -8.29 3.99
C ASP A 218 -16.94 -8.85 5.31
N CYS A 219 -15.61 -8.90 5.47
CA CYS A 219 -15.00 -9.28 6.74
C CYS A 219 -15.34 -8.32 7.90
N ALA A 220 -15.39 -7.01 7.64
CA ALA A 220 -15.74 -6.00 8.64
C ALA A 220 -17.22 -6.06 9.10
N ARG A 221 -18.09 -6.72 8.33
CA ARG A 221 -19.50 -6.96 8.71
C ARG A 221 -19.67 -8.10 9.71
N VAL A 222 -18.66 -8.95 9.88
CA VAL A 222 -18.68 -10.03 10.87
C VAL A 222 -18.67 -9.41 12.27
N LYS A 223 -19.67 -9.73 13.09
CA LYS A 223 -19.77 -9.19 14.46
C LYS A 223 -18.71 -9.80 15.39
N GLY A 224 -18.39 -9.07 16.45
CA GLY A 224 -17.47 -9.52 17.49
C GLY A 224 -16.00 -9.51 17.04
N LEU A 225 -15.20 -10.35 17.70
CA LEU A 225 -13.75 -10.38 17.53
C LEU A 225 -13.28 -10.73 16.11
N GLY A 226 -14.10 -11.45 15.34
CA GLY A 226 -13.75 -11.90 13.99
C GLY A 226 -13.65 -10.76 12.97
N GLY A 227 -14.58 -9.80 13.00
CA GLY A 227 -14.58 -8.65 12.09
C GLY A 227 -13.80 -7.45 12.60
N LEU A 228 -13.56 -7.37 13.91
CA LEU A 228 -12.94 -6.21 14.56
C LEU A 228 -11.64 -5.73 13.88
N PRO A 229 -10.66 -6.59 13.52
CA PRO A 229 -9.43 -6.12 12.85
C PRO A 229 -9.69 -5.34 11.57
N TYR A 230 -10.72 -5.73 10.80
CA TYR A 230 -11.10 -5.06 9.56
C TYR A 230 -11.83 -3.75 9.86
N THR A 231 -12.75 -3.75 10.82
CA THR A 231 -13.52 -2.57 11.21
C THR A 231 -12.62 -1.46 11.76
N VAL A 232 -11.68 -1.77 12.66
CA VAL A 232 -10.73 -0.77 13.17
C VAL A 232 -9.75 -0.28 12.10
N SER A 233 -9.44 -1.11 11.11
CA SER A 233 -8.57 -0.70 10.00
C SER A 233 -9.31 0.18 8.98
N PHE A 234 -10.63 0.00 8.79
CA PHE A 234 -11.44 0.96 8.05
C PHE A 234 -11.57 2.30 8.79
N LEU A 235 -11.77 2.29 10.11
CA LEU A 235 -11.69 3.52 10.90
C LEU A 235 -10.33 4.22 10.71
N ALA A 236 -9.24 3.46 10.62
CA ALA A 236 -7.94 4.03 10.31
C ALA A 236 -7.84 4.63 8.91
N ALA A 237 -8.49 4.00 7.93
CA ALA A 237 -8.57 4.52 6.57
C ALA A 237 -9.37 5.83 6.52
N ASP A 238 -10.42 5.96 7.34
CA ASP A 238 -11.18 7.20 7.47
C ASP A 238 -10.32 8.33 8.05
N HIS A 239 -9.54 8.06 9.11
CA HIS A 239 -8.57 9.02 9.65
C HIS A 239 -7.49 9.41 8.64
N LEU A 240 -7.04 8.47 7.81
CA LEU A 240 -6.12 8.76 6.71
C LEU A 240 -6.76 9.70 5.69
N GLN A 241 -8.02 9.45 5.31
CA GLN A 241 -8.76 10.31 4.39
C GLN A 241 -8.96 11.72 4.97
N LEU A 242 -9.25 11.85 6.26
CA LEU A 242 -9.30 13.16 6.92
C LEU A 242 -7.96 13.90 6.85
N GLY A 243 -6.83 13.20 6.97
CA GLY A 243 -5.50 13.79 6.80
C GLY A 243 -5.23 14.22 5.36
N LEU A 244 -5.75 13.49 4.38
CA LEU A 244 -5.70 13.88 2.97
C LEU A 244 -6.55 15.13 2.71
N ASP A 245 -7.77 15.17 3.23
CA ASP A 245 -8.69 16.30 3.07
C ASP A 245 -8.11 17.57 3.69
N GLU A 246 -7.49 17.46 4.87
CA GLU A 246 -6.78 18.56 5.53
C GLU A 246 -5.59 19.06 4.69
N TRP A 247 -4.80 18.14 4.11
CA TRP A 247 -3.72 18.52 3.22
C TRP A 247 -4.25 19.25 1.96
N MET A 248 -5.32 18.76 1.34
CA MET A 248 -5.95 19.38 0.18
C MET A 248 -6.46 20.79 0.50
N LEU A 249 -7.06 20.96 1.68
CA LEU A 249 -7.55 22.25 2.16
C LEU A 249 -6.41 23.26 2.33
N ARG A 250 -5.27 22.83 2.89
CA ARG A 250 -4.10 23.69 3.14
C ARG A 250 -3.28 23.98 1.89
N SER A 251 -3.12 23.00 1.01
CA SER A 251 -2.28 23.12 -0.19
C SER A 251 -3.01 23.77 -1.35
N HIS A 252 -4.35 23.75 -1.34
CA HIS A 252 -5.19 24.05 -2.49
C HIS A 252 -4.88 23.19 -3.72
N LEU A 253 -4.37 21.97 -3.51
CA LEU A 253 -4.10 20.99 -4.54
C LEU A 253 -4.96 19.74 -4.36
N THR A 254 -5.33 19.14 -5.48
CA THR A 254 -5.89 17.80 -5.54
C THR A 254 -4.79 16.74 -5.70
N PRO A 255 -5.06 15.47 -5.36
CA PRO A 255 -4.09 14.40 -5.53
C PRO A 255 -3.60 14.23 -7.00
N PRO A 256 -4.47 14.31 -8.03
CA PRO A 256 -4.02 14.33 -9.43
C PRO A 256 -3.13 15.52 -9.79
N GLU A 257 -3.40 16.72 -9.26
CA GLU A 257 -2.57 17.90 -9.55
C GLU A 257 -1.16 17.75 -8.97
N MET A 258 -1.06 17.19 -7.76
CA MET A 258 0.23 16.88 -7.13
C MET A 258 1.12 16.02 -8.01
N LEU A 259 0.57 14.99 -8.67
CA LEU A 259 1.33 14.12 -9.57
C LEU A 259 2.00 14.87 -10.73
N ARG A 260 1.48 16.04 -11.11
CA ARG A 260 1.92 16.83 -12.26
C ARG A 260 2.83 18.00 -11.88
N LEU A 261 3.14 18.18 -10.59
CA LEU A 261 4.01 19.25 -10.13
C LEU A 261 5.45 19.12 -10.69
N PRO A 262 6.20 20.22 -10.80
CA PRO A 262 7.67 20.16 -10.89
C PRO A 262 8.27 19.31 -9.76
N GLU A 263 9.44 18.70 -9.99
CA GLU A 263 10.08 17.77 -9.03
C GLU A 263 10.30 18.39 -7.65
N GLU A 264 10.84 19.60 -7.60
CA GLU A 264 11.10 20.32 -6.33
C GLU A 264 9.82 20.55 -5.51
N LEU A 265 8.71 20.84 -6.19
CA LEU A 265 7.42 21.05 -5.54
C LEU A 265 6.77 19.73 -5.15
N PHE A 266 6.92 18.68 -5.97
CA PHE A 266 6.40 17.35 -5.67
C PHE A 266 6.94 16.83 -4.34
N ASP A 267 8.25 16.91 -4.12
CA ASP A 267 8.89 16.41 -2.89
C ASP A 267 8.41 17.17 -1.65
N ALA A 268 8.35 18.50 -1.73
CA ALA A 268 7.84 19.33 -0.65
C ALA A 268 6.39 18.99 -0.29
N HIS A 269 5.54 18.80 -1.31
CA HIS A 269 4.15 18.42 -1.09
C HIS A 269 3.99 16.98 -0.59
N LEU A 270 4.88 16.06 -0.95
CA LEU A 270 4.89 14.68 -0.43
C LEU A 270 5.19 14.67 1.06
N VAL A 271 6.18 15.43 1.51
CA VAL A 271 6.50 15.59 2.94
C VAL A 271 5.33 16.22 3.70
N SER A 272 4.72 17.27 3.13
CA SER A 272 3.55 17.93 3.71
C SER A 272 2.36 16.98 3.84
N LEU A 273 2.02 16.25 2.77
CA LEU A 273 0.94 15.26 2.75
C LEU A 273 1.17 14.17 3.80
N ARG A 274 2.39 13.62 3.86
CA ARG A 274 2.75 12.59 4.84
C ARG A 274 2.57 13.08 6.27
N THR A 275 2.97 14.32 6.56
CA THR A 275 2.80 14.95 7.87
C THR A 275 1.33 15.09 8.24
N CYS A 276 0.48 15.62 7.35
CA CYS A 276 -0.96 15.75 7.59
C CYS A 276 -1.63 14.40 7.88
N VAL A 277 -1.34 13.38 7.08
CA VAL A 277 -1.86 12.02 7.29
C VAL A 277 -1.37 11.44 8.61
N HIS A 278 -0.07 11.56 8.90
CA HIS A 278 0.52 11.08 10.14
C HIS A 278 -0.12 11.70 11.38
N ASP A 279 -0.32 13.02 11.38
CA ASP A 279 -0.89 13.75 12.52
C ASP A 279 -2.34 13.36 12.77
N MET A 280 -3.14 13.25 11.70
CA MET A 280 -4.54 12.85 11.80
C MET A 280 -4.71 11.40 12.28
N MET A 281 -3.83 10.50 11.82
CA MET A 281 -3.83 9.10 12.25
C MET A 281 -3.29 8.89 13.66
N SER A 282 -2.52 9.84 14.22
CA SER A 282 -1.90 9.68 15.56
C SER A 282 -2.92 9.60 16.69
N SER A 283 -4.13 10.12 16.49
CA SER A 283 -5.21 10.15 17.50
C SER A 283 -6.11 8.91 17.50
N ILE A 284 -5.99 8.02 16.51
CA ILE A 284 -6.96 6.94 16.29
C ILE A 284 -7.15 6.04 17.52
N ARG A 285 -6.05 5.61 18.17
CA ARG A 285 -6.11 4.69 19.31
C ARG A 285 -6.73 5.31 20.56
N THR A 286 -6.84 6.65 20.60
CA THR A 286 -7.42 7.41 21.70
C THR A 286 -8.83 7.91 21.38
N SER A 287 -9.31 7.73 20.14
CA SER A 287 -10.62 8.22 19.73
C SER A 287 -11.75 7.49 20.48
N SER A 288 -12.89 8.17 20.59
CA SER A 288 -14.11 7.59 21.18
C SER A 288 -14.61 6.42 20.34
N GLU A 289 -14.55 6.58 19.02
CA GLU A 289 -15.04 5.64 18.02
C GLU A 289 -14.27 4.33 18.10
N TYR A 290 -12.93 4.40 18.18
CA TYR A 290 -12.08 3.21 18.32
C TYR A 290 -12.39 2.46 19.63
N ARG A 291 -12.51 3.18 20.75
CA ARG A 291 -12.82 2.57 22.05
C ARG A 291 -14.19 1.90 22.04
N GLN A 292 -15.18 2.53 21.42
CA GLN A 292 -16.52 1.97 21.28
C GLN A 292 -16.49 0.68 20.45
N LEU A 293 -15.80 0.67 19.29
CA LEU A 293 -15.69 -0.52 18.45
C LEU A 293 -15.06 -1.71 19.19
N VAL A 294 -13.99 -1.46 19.95
CA VAL A 294 -13.34 -2.50 20.76
C VAL A 294 -14.29 -3.02 21.83
N GLN A 295 -15.00 -2.14 22.53
CA GLN A 295 -15.94 -2.52 23.59
C GLN A 295 -17.13 -3.31 23.04
N ASP A 296 -17.69 -2.90 21.91
CA ASP A 296 -18.80 -3.60 21.24
C ASP A 296 -18.37 -5.01 20.81
N ALA A 297 -17.16 -5.15 20.26
CA ALA A 297 -16.64 -6.45 19.85
C ALA A 297 -16.33 -7.40 21.02
N LEU A 298 -16.02 -6.86 22.21
CA LEU A 298 -15.84 -7.65 23.43
C LEU A 298 -17.18 -8.12 24.03
N ASN A 299 -18.27 -7.40 23.75
CA ASN A 299 -19.61 -7.66 24.26
C ASN A 299 -20.47 -8.55 23.34
N ALA A 300 -20.06 -8.75 22.09
CA ALA A 300 -20.74 -9.56 21.08
C ALA A 300 -20.33 -11.03 21.13
#